data_AF-U4QC04-F1
#
_entry.id   AF-U4QC04-F1
#
_cell.length_a   1.000
_cell.length_b   1.000
_cell.length_c   1.000
_cell.angle_alpha   90.00
_cell.angle_beta   90.00
_cell.angle_gamma   90.00
#
_symmetry.space_group_name_H-M   'P 1'
#
loop_
_entity.id
_entity.type
_entity.pdbx_description
1 polymer ?
#
loop_
_entity_poly.entity_id
_entity_poly.type
_entity_poly.pdbx_seq_one_letter_code
_entity_poly.pdbx_strand_id
1 'polypeptide(L)' 'MLSNADLPLTAKLYSNPEFKIHHVQAKRSINSNGTKRGKVGEVIITTY' A
#
# COMPACT_ATOMS: atom_id res chain seq x y z
N MET A 1 -7.88 -6.53 -7.78
CA MET A 1 -7.21 -6.21 -6.51
C MET A 1 -5.76 -5.86 -6.82
N LEU A 2 -5.28 -4.71 -6.36
CA LEU A 2 -3.94 -4.19 -6.63
C LEU A 2 -3.30 -3.69 -5.32
N SER A 3 -2.04 -4.00 -5.08
CA SER A 3 -1.27 -3.48 -3.93
C SER A 3 -0.31 -2.37 -4.37
N ASN A 4 -0.11 -1.35 -3.55
CA ASN A 4 0.87 -0.29 -3.82
C ASN A 4 1.37 0.38 -2.53
N ALA A 5 2.34 1.30 -2.62
CA ALA A 5 2.80 2.10 -1.50
C ALA A 5 1.74 3.12 -1.04
N ASP A 6 1.64 3.31 0.28
CA ASP A 6 0.75 4.31 0.90
C ASP A 6 1.37 5.71 0.80
N LEU A 7 1.13 6.35 -0.35
CA LEU A 7 1.62 7.69 -0.67
C LEU A 7 0.46 8.59 -1.14
N PRO A 8 0.54 9.92 -0.95
CA PRO A 8 -0.50 10.85 -1.42
C PRO A 8 -0.81 10.73 -2.92
N LEU A 9 0.20 10.41 -3.74
CA LEU A 9 0.01 10.19 -5.17
C LEU A 9 -0.88 8.97 -5.45
N THR A 10 -0.73 7.89 -4.68
CA THR A 10 -1.55 6.69 -4.83
C THR A 10 -3.02 6.99 -4.55
N ALA A 11 -3.31 7.74 -3.47
CA ALA A 11 -4.68 8.17 -3.16
C ALA A 11 -5.27 9.06 -4.26
N LYS A 12 -4.46 9.94 -4.87
CA LYS A 12 -4.90 10.79 -5.98
C LYS A 12 -5.23 9.98 -7.24
N LEU A 13 -4.39 9.01 -7.59
CA LEU A 13 -4.57 8.15 -8.77
C LEU A 13 -5.86 7.32 -8.69
N TYR A 14 -6.21 6.84 -7.49
CA TYR A 14 -7.40 6.02 -7.25
C TYR A 14 -8.51 6.78 -6.52
N SER A 15 -8.66 8.07 -6.83
CA SER A 15 -9.66 8.95 -6.19
C SER A 15 -11.10 8.73 -6.68
N ASN A 16 -11.30 7.97 -7.77
CA ASN A 16 -12.63 7.58 -8.23
C ASN A 16 -13.33 6.71 -7.15
N PRO A 17 -14.58 7.04 -6.74
CA PRO A 17 -15.35 6.29 -5.75
C PRO A 17 -15.58 4.81 -6.04
N GLU A 18 -15.42 4.36 -7.29
CA GLU A 18 -15.45 2.94 -7.66
C GLU A 18 -14.34 2.12 -6.99
N PHE A 19 -13.24 2.78 -6.60
CA PHE A 19 -12.13 2.14 -5.91
C PHE A 19 -12.26 2.24 -4.39
N LYS A 20 -12.03 1.12 -3.72
CA LYS A 20 -11.91 1.05 -2.26
C LYS A 20 -10.44 0.89 -1.91
N ILE A 21 -9.93 1.83 -1.12
CA ILE A 21 -8.53 1.85 -0.66
C ILE A 21 -8.47 1.37 0.79
N HIS A 22 -7.71 0.31 1.03
CA HIS A 22 -7.48 -0.27 2.34
C HIS A 22 -6.04 -0.02 2.76
N HIS A 23 -5.81 0.71 3.85
CA HIS A 23 -4.47 1.01 4.37
C HIS A 23 -3.98 -0.12 5.26
N VAL A 24 -2.75 -0.59 5.03
CA VAL A 24 -2.14 -1.69 5.78
C VAL A 24 -0.70 -1.38 6.15
N GLN A 25 -0.27 -1.90 7.30
CA GLN A 25 1.13 -1.84 7.74
C GLN A 25 1.79 -3.21 7.52
N ALA A 26 2.51 -3.34 6.42
CA ALA A 26 3.13 -4.59 6.00
C ALA A 26 4.58 -4.71 6.51
N LYS A 27 5.02 -5.95 6.81
CA LYS A 27 6.43 -6.24 7.10
C LYS A 27 7.20 -6.30 5.78
N ARG A 28 8.37 -5.66 5.72
CA ARG A 28 9.25 -5.76 4.54
C ARG A 28 9.73 -7.21 4.33
N SER A 29 9.72 -7.65 3.08
CA SER A 29 10.15 -8.98 2.67
C SER A 29 11.66 -9.20 2.81
N ILE A 30 12.07 -10.47 2.71
CA ILE A 30 13.43 -10.96 3.02
C ILE A 30 14.52 -10.34 2.13
N ASN A 31 14.19 -9.83 0.94
CA ASN A 31 15.16 -9.20 0.03
C ASN A 31 15.44 -7.71 0.34
N SER A 32 14.98 -7.20 1.48
CA SER A 32 15.34 -5.88 2.00
C SER A 32 16.41 -5.99 3.11
N ASN A 33 17.25 -4.98 3.32
CA ASN A 33 18.23 -4.99 4.42
C ASN A 33 17.53 -5.22 5.79
N GLY A 34 17.82 -6.38 6.42
CA GLY A 34 17.23 -6.91 7.66
C GLY A 34 17.21 -5.95 8.83
N THR A 35 18.31 -5.23 9.03
CA THR A 35 18.50 -4.35 10.18
C THR A 35 17.68 -3.07 10.09
N LYS A 36 17.13 -2.75 8.91
CA LYS A 36 16.24 -1.61 8.66
C LYS A 36 14.78 -2.05 8.38
N ARG A 37 14.39 -3.28 8.73
CA ARG A 37 13.03 -3.81 8.47
C ARG A 37 12.03 -3.35 9.53
N GLY A 38 11.60 -2.10 9.41
CA GLY A 38 10.36 -1.62 10.02
C GLY A 38 9.11 -2.08 9.25
N LYS A 39 7.92 -1.82 9.80
CA LYS A 39 6.68 -1.88 9.02
C LYS A 39 6.66 -0.72 8.02
N VAL A 40 6.04 -0.93 6.87
CA VAL A 40 5.79 0.11 5.87
C VAL A 40 4.31 0.24 5.59
N GLY A 41 3.89 1.46 5.27
CA GLY A 41 2.55 1.72 4.76
C GLY A 41 2.41 1.23 3.34
N GLU A 42 1.43 0.37 3.13
CA GLU A 42 0.96 -0.08 1.83
C GLU A 42 -0.57 0.10 1.75
N VAL A 43 -1.08 0.13 0.53
CA VAL A 43 -2.52 0.15 0.26
C VAL A 43 -2.90 -1.05 -0.59
N ILE A 44 -4.09 -1.60 -0.33
CA ILE A 44 -4.76 -2.58 -1.18
C ILE A 44 -5.96 -1.88 -1.80
N ILE A 45 -6.07 -1.95 -3.12
CA ILE A 45 -7.11 -1.31 -3.91
C ILE A 45 -8.02 -2.38 -4.51
N THR A 46 -9.31 -2.30 -4.22
CA THR A 46 -10.36 -3.18 -4.77
C THR A 46 -11.45 -2.37 -5.46
N THR A 47 -12.24 -3.04 -6.30
CA THR A 47 -13.43 -2.48 -6.97
C THR A 47 -14.73 -3.04 -6.40
N TYR A 48 -14.64 -3.73 -5.26
CA TYR A 48 -15.71 -4.38 -4.52
C TYR A 48 -15.44 -4.25 -3.03
#